data_AF-A0A7V7B2Z1-F1
#
_entry.id   AF-A0A7V7B2Z1-F1
#
_cell.length_a   1.000
_cell.length_b   1.000
_cell.length_c   1.000
_cell.angle_alpha   90.00
_cell.angle_beta   90.00
_cell.angle_gamma   90.00
#
_symmetry.space_group_name_H-M   'P 1'
#
loop_
_entity.id
_entity.type
_entity.pdbx_description
1 polymer ?
#
loop_
_entity_poly.entity_id
_entity_poly.type
_entity_poly.pdbx_seq_one_letter_code
_entity_poly.pdbx_strand_id
1 'polypeptide(L)'
;MKKIGYIILIAAIPVLFVQFFWNHASQDTILGKDIHALLEQGEKQIDLTTLTDFEWVAVKVFGPYTTNEIIEDSMNIQFKGDNGGIDILEDRFLLVFANQKHAVKTVVLFRKYGDFTIKDNKLLVVK
;
A
#
# COMPACT_ATOMS: atom_id res chain seq x y z
N MET A 1 -2.76 41.27 -21.96
CA MET A 1 -1.69 40.37 -21.47
C MET A 1 -1.98 39.81 -20.08
N LYS A 2 -2.31 40.62 -19.06
CA LYS A 2 -2.60 40.13 -17.68
C LYS A 2 -3.72 39.08 -17.60
N LYS A 3 -4.84 39.27 -18.32
CA LYS A 3 -6.00 38.36 -18.30
C LYS A 3 -5.71 36.97 -18.87
N ILE A 4 -4.89 36.88 -19.91
CA ILE A 4 -4.48 35.60 -20.53
C ILE A 4 -3.52 34.86 -19.60
N GLY A 5 -2.60 35.58 -18.95
CA GLY A 5 -1.72 35.01 -17.91
C GLY A 5 -2.51 34.42 -16.73
N TYR A 6 -3.58 35.08 -16.29
CA TYR A 6 -4.47 34.56 -15.24
C TYR A 6 -5.19 33.27 -15.64
N ILE A 7 -5.66 33.17 -16.89
CA ILE A 7 -6.35 31.96 -17.38
C ILE A 7 -5.38 30.77 -17.44
N ILE A 8 -4.14 30.98 -17.89
CA ILE A 8 -3.11 29.93 -17.91
C ILE A 8 -2.74 29.50 -16.49
N LEU A 9 -2.61 30.45 -15.55
CA LEU A 9 -2.31 30.15 -14.15
C LEU A 9 -3.42 29.32 -13.49
N ILE A 10 -4.68 29.67 -13.74
CA ILE A 10 -5.85 28.97 -13.19
C ILE A 10 -5.96 27.55 -13.75
N ALA A 11 -5.61 27.32 -15.03
CA ALA A 11 -5.63 26.00 -15.63
C ALA A 11 -4.45 25.11 -15.20
N ALA A 12 -3.29 25.68 -14.89
CA ALA A 12 -2.10 24.93 -14.47
C ALA A 12 -2.19 24.38 -13.04
N ILE A 13 -2.84 25.13 -12.13
CA ILE A 13 -2.99 24.74 -10.72
C ILE A 13 -3.68 23.37 -10.54
N PRO A 14 -4.85 23.08 -11.14
CA PRO A 14 -5.52 21.79 -10.97
C PRO A 14 -4.74 20.63 -11.59
N VAL A 15 -4.01 20.85 -12.70
CA VAL A 15 -3.16 19.80 -13.31
C VAL A 15 -2.03 19.41 -12.35
N LEU A 16 -1.36 20.40 -11.74
CA LEU A 16 -0.32 20.15 -10.74
C LEU A 16 -0.89 19.52 -9.47
N PHE A 17 -2.09 19.92 -9.05
CA PHE A 17 -2.76 19.37 -7.87
C PHE A 17 -3.09 17.89 -8.06
N VAL A 18 -3.66 17.53 -9.20
CA VAL A 18 -3.98 16.14 -9.54
C VAL A 18 -2.71 15.29 -9.51
N GLN A 19 -1.63 15.72 -10.15
CA GLN A 19 -0.36 14.98 -10.16
C GLN A 19 0.25 14.79 -8.76
N PHE A 20 0.09 15.75 -7.86
CA PHE A 20 0.66 15.67 -6.51
C PHE A 20 -0.06 14.62 -5.64
N PHE A 21 -1.38 14.53 -5.75
CA PHE A 21 -2.20 13.63 -4.92
C PHE A 21 -2.48 12.26 -5.56
N TRP A 22 -2.31 12.09 -6.87
CA TRP A 22 -2.69 10.87 -7.58
C TRP A 22 -1.90 9.62 -7.16
N ASN A 23 -0.67 9.79 -6.67
CA ASN A 23 0.25 8.68 -6.40
C ASN A 23 0.45 8.41 -4.90
N HIS A 24 -0.51 8.80 -4.07
CA HIS A 24 -0.48 8.51 -2.64
C HIS A 24 -1.25 7.20 -2.34
N ALA A 25 -0.54 6.20 -1.83
CA ALA A 25 -1.13 4.96 -1.37
C ALA A 25 -2.01 5.22 -0.15
N SER A 26 -3.28 4.85 -0.25
CA SER A 26 -4.21 4.91 0.88
C SER A 26 -4.16 3.62 1.69
N GLN A 27 -4.24 3.72 3.01
CA GLN A 27 -4.42 2.55 3.86
C GLN A 27 -5.83 1.96 3.70
N ASP A 28 -5.90 0.68 3.32
CA ASP A 28 -7.15 -0.05 3.12
C ASP A 28 -7.57 -0.82 4.38
N THR A 29 -8.36 -0.14 5.20
CA THR A 29 -8.84 -0.70 6.48
C THR A 29 -9.93 -1.76 6.30
N ILE A 30 -10.64 -1.77 5.16
CA ILE A 30 -11.69 -2.76 4.89
C ILE A 30 -11.01 -4.08 4.53
N LEU A 31 -10.10 -4.06 3.57
CA LEU A 31 -9.31 -5.25 3.21
C LEU A 31 -8.53 -5.78 4.42
N GLY A 32 -7.98 -4.89 5.26
CA GLY A 32 -7.36 -5.29 6.51
C GLY A 32 -8.31 -6.06 7.43
N LYS A 33 -9.55 -5.59 7.63
CA LYS A 33 -10.53 -6.31 8.45
C LYS A 33 -10.88 -7.68 7.86
N ASP A 34 -11.04 -7.76 6.54
CA ASP A 34 -11.41 -9.01 5.87
C ASP A 34 -10.29 -10.05 6.00
N ILE A 35 -9.03 -9.64 5.79
CA ILE A 35 -7.86 -10.51 6.01
C ILE A 35 -7.80 -10.96 7.47
N HIS A 36 -7.97 -10.05 8.44
CA HIS A 36 -7.96 -10.41 9.86
C HIS A 36 -9.08 -11.40 10.23
N ALA A 37 -10.28 -11.24 9.67
CA ALA A 37 -11.40 -12.16 9.91
C ALA A 37 -11.08 -13.59 9.43
N LEU A 38 -10.43 -13.73 8.26
CA LEU A 38 -9.98 -15.03 7.77
C LEU A 38 -8.88 -15.63 8.65
N LEU A 39 -7.92 -14.81 9.09
CA LEU A 39 -6.86 -15.25 10.00
C LEU A 39 -7.41 -15.70 11.36
N GLU A 40 -8.45 -15.03 11.86
CA GLU A 40 -9.17 -15.42 13.09
C GLU A 40 -9.90 -16.77 12.94
N GLN A 41 -10.35 -17.09 11.74
CA GLN A 41 -10.92 -18.40 11.41
C GLN A 41 -9.85 -19.50 11.24
N GLY A 42 -8.56 -19.14 11.35
CA GLY A 42 -7.45 -20.08 11.27
C GLY A 42 -6.88 -20.26 9.88
N GLU A 43 -7.30 -19.45 8.89
CA GLU A 43 -6.73 -19.51 7.55
C GLU A 43 -5.24 -19.21 7.57
N LYS A 44 -4.47 -20.02 6.86
CA LYS A 44 -3.00 -19.89 6.76
C LYS A 44 -2.54 -19.41 5.39
N GLN A 45 -3.43 -19.45 4.40
CA GLN A 45 -3.17 -19.00 3.03
C GLN A 45 -4.39 -18.24 2.53
N ILE A 46 -4.18 -17.00 2.12
CA ILE A 46 -5.24 -16.10 1.64
C ILE A 46 -4.86 -15.65 0.24
N ASP A 47 -5.74 -15.87 -0.74
CA ASP A 47 -5.58 -15.35 -2.09
C ASP A 47 -6.01 -13.88 -2.12
N LEU A 48 -5.07 -12.96 -2.30
CA LEU A 48 -5.34 -11.53 -2.31
C LEU A 48 -6.08 -11.10 -3.58
N THR A 49 -6.04 -11.88 -4.66
CA THR A 49 -6.76 -11.56 -5.90
C THR A 49 -8.27 -11.70 -5.76
N THR A 50 -8.74 -12.50 -4.80
CA THR A 50 -10.17 -12.67 -4.52
C THR A 50 -10.72 -11.65 -3.52
N LEU A 51 -9.83 -10.91 -2.84
CA LEU A 51 -10.19 -9.91 -1.82
C LEU A 51 -9.99 -8.46 -2.29
N THR A 52 -9.32 -8.26 -3.43
CA THR A 52 -9.02 -6.93 -3.96
C THR A 52 -9.93 -6.59 -5.13
N ASP A 53 -10.41 -5.35 -5.17
CA ASP A 53 -11.27 -4.80 -6.23
C ASP A 53 -10.57 -3.68 -7.04
N PHE A 54 -9.26 -3.54 -6.85
CA PHE A 54 -8.41 -2.52 -7.48
C PHE A 54 -7.27 -3.15 -8.27
N GLU A 55 -6.71 -2.38 -9.21
CA GLU A 55 -5.59 -2.82 -10.05
C GLU A 55 -4.25 -2.73 -9.31
N TRP A 56 -3.52 -3.85 -9.29
CA TRP A 56 -2.14 -3.92 -8.79
C TRP A 56 -1.35 -4.96 -9.58
N VAL A 57 -0.03 -4.75 -9.71
CA VAL A 57 0.87 -5.65 -10.46
C VAL A 57 1.89 -6.32 -9.55
N ALA A 58 2.12 -5.77 -8.36
CA ALA A 58 3.04 -6.31 -7.37
C ALA A 58 2.47 -6.16 -5.96
N VAL A 59 2.73 -7.15 -5.11
CA VAL A 59 2.42 -7.10 -3.68
C VAL A 59 3.58 -7.66 -2.87
N LYS A 60 3.92 -6.99 -1.77
CA LYS A 60 4.97 -7.42 -0.85
C LYS A 60 4.55 -7.14 0.59
N VAL A 61 5.04 -7.97 1.51
CA VAL A 61 4.81 -7.78 2.94
C VAL A 61 6.12 -7.37 3.62
N PHE A 62 6.03 -6.38 4.49
CA PHE A 62 7.15 -5.81 5.23
C PHE A 62 6.89 -5.95 6.72
N GLY A 63 7.92 -6.36 7.45
CA GLY A 63 7.85 -6.51 8.90
C GLY A 63 8.20 -5.23 9.64
N PRO A 64 8.16 -5.29 10.98
CA PRO A 64 8.66 -4.23 11.84
C PRO A 64 10.04 -3.71 11.46
N TYR A 65 10.27 -2.45 11.80
CA TYR A 65 11.49 -1.69 11.56
C TYR A 65 11.83 -1.52 10.07
N THR A 66 10.82 -1.51 9.20
CA THR A 66 11.00 -1.20 7.78
C THR A 66 10.65 0.26 7.53
N THR A 67 11.63 1.04 7.05
CA THR A 67 11.40 2.44 6.65
C THR A 67 10.80 2.54 5.24
N ASN A 68 10.30 3.72 4.88
CA ASN A 68 9.77 3.95 3.54
C ASN A 68 10.83 3.73 2.46
N GLU A 69 12.07 4.15 2.70
CA GLU A 69 13.19 3.96 1.77
C GLU A 69 13.43 2.47 1.49
N ILE A 70 13.35 1.61 2.51
CA ILE A 70 13.49 0.16 2.35
C ILE A 70 12.34 -0.39 1.49
N ILE A 71 11.11 0.10 1.66
CA ILE A 71 9.96 -0.29 0.83
C ILE A 71 10.19 0.10 -0.63
N GLU A 72 10.60 1.35 -0.87
CA GLU A 72 10.90 1.90 -2.19
C GLU A 72 11.97 1.08 -2.91
N ASP A 73 13.11 0.86 -2.26
CA ASP A 73 14.24 0.11 -2.82
C ASP A 73 13.87 -1.36 -3.11
N SER A 74 13.12 -1.98 -2.19
CA SER A 74 12.74 -3.40 -2.28
C SER A 74 11.73 -3.70 -3.39
N MET A 75 10.91 -2.71 -3.76
CA MET A 75 9.89 -2.85 -4.81
C MET A 75 10.24 -2.07 -6.08
N ASN A 76 11.27 -1.22 -6.06
CA ASN A 76 11.60 -0.26 -7.11
C ASN A 76 10.41 0.64 -7.46
N ILE A 77 9.77 1.20 -6.43
CA ILE A 77 8.60 2.10 -6.53
C ILE A 77 8.84 3.38 -5.73
N GLN A 78 8.05 4.41 -6.02
CA GLN A 78 7.84 5.53 -5.11
C GLN A 78 6.75 5.16 -4.11
N PHE A 79 7.08 5.27 -2.82
CA PHE A 79 6.18 4.99 -1.71
C PHE A 79 5.80 6.32 -1.05
N LYS A 80 4.62 6.80 -1.41
CA LYS A 80 3.97 7.95 -0.75
C LYS A 80 2.73 7.40 -0.07
N GLY A 81 2.77 7.18 1.22
CA GLY A 81 1.65 6.55 1.91
C GLY A 81 1.90 6.43 3.40
N ASP A 82 0.86 5.99 4.10
CA ASP A 82 0.98 5.56 5.49
C ASP A 82 1.67 4.19 5.52
N ASN A 83 2.79 4.10 6.22
CA ASN A 83 3.50 2.84 6.46
C ASN A 83 2.91 2.06 7.65
N GLY A 84 1.81 2.53 8.24
CA GLY A 84 1.13 1.90 9.37
C GLY A 84 1.91 1.99 10.68
N GLY A 85 2.99 2.78 10.73
CA GLY A 85 3.92 2.91 11.85
C GLY A 85 4.90 1.74 11.98
N ILE A 86 5.09 0.92 10.94
CA ILE A 86 5.96 -0.27 11.03
C ILE A 86 7.44 0.07 11.15
N ASP A 87 7.84 1.31 10.90
CA ASP A 87 9.19 1.81 11.11
C ASP A 87 9.58 1.86 12.61
N ILE A 88 8.57 1.93 13.50
CA ILE A 88 8.76 2.06 14.95
C ILE A 88 8.09 0.89 15.69
N LEU A 89 6.94 0.41 15.22
CA LEU A 89 6.11 -0.58 15.91
C LEU A 89 6.50 -2.02 15.58
N GLU A 90 6.58 -2.87 16.61
CA GLU A 90 6.94 -4.30 16.50
C GLU A 90 5.76 -5.26 16.37
N ASP A 91 4.53 -4.75 16.53
CA ASP A 91 3.30 -5.53 16.65
C ASP A 91 2.58 -5.78 15.32
N ARG A 92 3.15 -5.29 14.21
CA ARG A 92 2.45 -5.24 12.92
C ARG A 92 3.39 -5.36 11.72
N PHE A 93 2.81 -5.81 10.62
CA PHE A 93 3.37 -5.85 9.29
C PHE A 93 2.59 -4.90 8.38
N LEU A 94 3.20 -4.51 7.27
CA LEU A 94 2.55 -3.76 6.20
C LEU A 94 2.56 -4.57 4.92
N LEU A 95 1.37 -4.82 4.39
CA LEU A 95 1.18 -5.32 3.04
C LEU A 95 1.11 -4.11 2.10
N VAL A 96 1.96 -4.07 1.09
CA VAL A 96 2.05 -2.97 0.13
C VAL A 96 1.70 -3.50 -1.25
N PHE A 97 0.62 -2.97 -1.82
CA PHE A 97 0.23 -3.20 -3.21
C PHE A 97 0.77 -2.06 -4.06
N ALA A 98 1.35 -2.41 -5.19
CA ALA A 98 1.91 -1.46 -6.13
C ALA A 98 1.39 -1.69 -7.55
N ASN A 99 1.25 -0.59 -8.29
CA ASN A 99 1.00 -0.58 -9.71
C ASN A 99 2.09 0.25 -10.40
N GLN A 100 2.80 -0.38 -11.33
CA GLN A 100 3.96 0.19 -12.02
C GLN A 100 5.03 0.71 -11.04
N LYS A 101 5.17 2.04 -10.93
CA LYS A 101 6.21 2.71 -10.12
C LYS A 101 5.67 3.33 -8.83
N HIS A 102 4.43 3.05 -8.43
CA HIS A 102 3.84 3.66 -7.24
C HIS A 102 3.09 2.63 -6.40
N ALA A 103 3.13 2.82 -5.08
CA ALA A 103 2.22 2.13 -4.18
C ALA A 103 0.78 2.65 -4.40
N VAL A 104 -0.19 1.74 -4.41
CA VAL A 104 -1.62 2.07 -4.60
C VAL A 104 -2.41 1.90 -3.32
N LYS A 105 -2.13 0.84 -2.56
CA LYS A 105 -2.82 0.50 -1.32
C LYS A 105 -1.84 -0.09 -0.31
N THR A 106 -2.08 0.19 0.96
CA THR A 106 -1.38 -0.46 2.07
C THR A 106 -2.38 -1.11 3.02
N VAL A 107 -1.99 -2.21 3.67
CA VAL A 107 -2.82 -2.88 4.66
C VAL A 107 -1.95 -3.22 5.87
N VAL A 108 -2.38 -2.77 7.05
CA VAL A 108 -1.74 -3.14 8.31
C VAL A 108 -2.22 -4.51 8.73
N LEU A 109 -1.28 -5.41 9.05
CA LEU A 109 -1.54 -6.77 9.52
C LEU A 109 -0.96 -6.95 10.92
N PHE A 110 -1.72 -7.51 11.87
CA PHE A 110 -1.21 -7.73 13.22
C PHE A 110 -0.32 -8.96 13.31
N ARG A 111 0.84 -8.83 13.97
CA ARG A 111 1.80 -9.91 14.16
C ARG A 111 1.27 -11.07 15.03
N LYS A 112 0.20 -10.85 15.82
CA LYS A 112 -0.43 -11.88 16.66
C LYS A 112 -0.88 -13.14 15.89
N TYR A 113 -1.08 -13.03 14.58
CA TYR A 113 -1.48 -14.17 13.73
C TYR A 113 -0.28 -14.99 13.22
N GLY A 114 0.95 -14.46 13.32
CA GLY A 114 2.18 -15.09 12.87
C GLY A 114 3.04 -14.15 12.02
N ASP A 115 4.14 -14.70 11.49
CA ASP A 115 4.96 -13.99 10.50
C ASP A 115 4.38 -14.23 9.11
N PHE A 116 4.42 -13.21 8.26
CA PHE A 116 3.80 -13.25 6.93
C PHE A 116 4.81 -13.36 5.80
N THR A 117 4.41 -13.97 4.70
CA THR A 117 5.16 -13.97 3.44
C THR A 117 4.22 -13.92 2.24
N ILE A 118 4.71 -13.42 1.10
CA ILE A 118 3.97 -13.42 -0.16
C ILE A 118 4.55 -14.50 -1.06
N LYS A 119 3.67 -15.38 -1.55
CA LYS A 119 3.99 -16.40 -2.54
C LYS A 119 3.30 -16.08 -3.88
N ASP A 120 4.02 -16.30 -4.97
CA ASP A 120 3.54 -16.15 -6.35
C ASP A 120 2.89 -14.79 -6.64
N ASN A 121 3.32 -13.73 -5.93
CA ASN A 121 2.78 -12.38 -6.04
C ASN A 121 1.25 -12.29 -5.84
N LYS A 122 0.66 -13.19 -5.04
CA LYS A 122 -0.80 -13.23 -4.84
C LYS A 122 -1.26 -13.85 -3.53
N LEU A 123 -0.52 -14.84 -3.01
CA LEU A 123 -0.91 -15.57 -1.80
C LEU A 123 -0.22 -14.94 -0.59
N LEU A 124 -1.00 -14.49 0.37
CA LEU A 124 -0.52 -14.17 1.72
C LEU A 124 -0.47 -15.46 2.53
N VAL A 125 0.71 -15.83 3.01
CA VAL A 125 0.95 -17.06 3.77
C VAL A 125 1.46 -16.72 5.16
N VAL A 126 0.85 -17.36 6.16
CA VAL A 126 1.29 -17.30 7.57
C VAL A 126 2.28 -18.43 7.83
N LYS A 127 3.44 -18.09 8.40
CA LYS A 127 4.47 -19.05 8.80
C LYS A 127 4.24 -19.61 10.21
#